data_AF-X6L735-F1
#
_entry.id   AF-X6L735-F1
#
_cell.length_a   1.000
_cell.length_b   1.000
_cell.length_c   1.000
_cell.angle_alpha   90.00
_cell.angle_beta   90.00
_cell.angle_gamma   90.00
#
_symmetry.space_group_name_H-M   'P 1'
#
loop_
_entity.id
_entity.type
_entity.pdbx_description
1 polymer ?
#
loop_
_entity_poly.entity_id
_entity_poly.type
_entity_poly.pdbx_seq_one_letter_code
_entity_poly.pdbx_strand_id
1 'polypeptide(L)'
;AGLVPIVEIPYAKYLDCGADMFYESVIMNWLSNGNQPNGMLIRLQGFGTGLFGGNFHTHNSLNFPPGLDVVCYSNGSDYVRGWRYNIQQAKGGRVVMSVDCTKLLNQRHVFEDMGSRDSLLLLPHPTPSEYITLEDVILYPSKRSSHTQSVDEHFVEKVICSDVSVDNKTIVENHASYSSNADLRSYFNTSTNSKPYVCIVTYGVGVPLARQVLTLFLFIAQEVLCKKYGYENVLVIDTPCLSKIPNKLKQLFESVKNQKAGKSDPRFQIMFADMCKEMNAPLNNFA
;
A
#
# COMPACT_ATOMS: atom_id res chain seq x y z
N ALA A 1 -2.59 33.77 -3.12
CA ALA A 1 -1.30 33.67 -2.40
C ALA A 1 -0.48 32.54 -3.02
N GLY A 2 0.83 32.71 -3.21
CA GLY A 2 1.72 31.75 -3.90
C GLY A 2 2.43 30.74 -2.98
N LEU A 3 1.90 30.50 -1.79
CA LEU A 3 2.43 29.52 -0.84
C LEU A 3 1.75 28.17 -1.04
N VAL A 4 2.45 27.07 -0.69
CA VAL A 4 1.86 25.73 -0.60
C VAL A 4 1.94 25.28 0.85
N PRO A 5 0.87 25.45 1.63
CA PRO A 5 0.89 25.08 3.03
C PRO A 5 0.92 23.55 3.19
N ILE A 6 1.62 23.11 4.23
CA ILE A 6 1.61 21.75 4.73
C ILE A 6 0.93 21.80 6.10
N VAL A 7 -0.31 21.34 6.16
CA VAL A 7 -1.15 21.36 7.36
C VAL A 7 -1.02 20.01 8.06
N GLU A 8 -0.44 20.00 9.26
CA GLU A 8 -0.31 18.78 10.05
C GLU A 8 -1.45 18.66 11.07
N ILE A 9 -2.12 17.51 11.07
CA ILE A 9 -3.15 17.14 12.04
C ILE A 9 -2.64 15.88 12.76
N PRO A 10 -2.47 15.90 14.09
CA PRO A 10 -1.80 14.80 14.80
C PRO A 10 -2.43 13.42 14.58
N TYR A 11 -3.77 13.36 14.53
CA TYR A 11 -4.52 12.13 14.28
C TYR A 11 -5.74 12.41 13.43
N ALA A 12 -6.17 11.43 12.62
CA ALA A 12 -7.34 11.49 11.76
C ALA A 12 -8.59 11.98 12.51
N LYS A 13 -8.76 11.55 13.76
CA LYS A 13 -9.89 11.96 14.60
C LYS A 13 -9.97 13.48 14.83
N TYR A 14 -8.84 14.17 14.82
CA TYR A 14 -8.80 15.62 15.06
C TYR A 14 -9.14 16.44 13.82
N LEU A 15 -9.27 15.80 12.64
CA LEU A 15 -9.84 16.43 11.46
C LEU A 15 -11.30 16.85 11.71
N ASP A 16 -12.03 16.14 12.59
CA ASP A 16 -13.42 16.47 12.95
C ASP A 16 -13.56 17.91 13.46
N CYS A 17 -12.57 18.41 14.20
CA CYS A 17 -12.57 19.77 14.72
C CYS A 17 -12.37 20.84 13.63
N GLY A 18 -11.76 20.46 12.51
CA GLY A 18 -11.49 21.32 11.35
C GLY A 18 -12.29 20.93 10.11
N ALA A 19 -13.36 20.14 10.26
CA ALA A 19 -14.06 19.51 9.14
C ALA A 19 -14.62 20.53 8.15
N ASP A 20 -15.24 21.60 8.64
CA ASP A 20 -15.81 22.66 7.77
C ASP A 20 -14.73 23.30 6.89
N MET A 21 -13.61 23.71 7.48
CA MET A 21 -12.48 24.30 6.75
C MET A 21 -11.82 23.31 5.79
N PHE A 22 -11.77 22.02 6.17
CA PHE A 22 -11.29 20.96 5.30
C PHE A 22 -12.19 20.79 4.07
N TYR A 23 -13.50 20.67 4.25
CA TYR A 23 -14.44 20.50 3.14
C TYR A 23 -14.47 21.71 2.22
N GLU A 24 -14.50 22.92 2.79
CA GLU A 24 -14.36 24.16 2.02
C GLU A 24 -13.06 24.12 1.20
N SER A 25 -11.94 23.82 1.84
CA SER A 25 -10.64 23.80 1.15
C SER A 25 -10.61 22.86 -0.05
N VAL A 26 -11.24 21.69 0.06
CA VAL A 26 -11.32 20.70 -1.02
C VAL A 26 -12.26 21.15 -2.15
N ILE A 27 -13.47 21.62 -1.82
CA ILE A 27 -14.52 21.84 -2.82
C ILE A 27 -14.42 23.21 -3.51
N MET A 28 -13.72 24.19 -2.91
CA MET A 28 -13.68 25.57 -3.41
C MET A 28 -13.15 25.69 -4.84
N ASN A 29 -12.18 24.87 -5.24
CA ASN A 29 -11.69 24.88 -6.63
C ASN A 29 -12.80 24.50 -7.62
N TRP A 30 -13.67 23.56 -7.25
CA TRP A 30 -14.81 23.16 -8.07
C TRP A 30 -15.92 24.22 -8.08
N LEU A 31 -16.31 24.72 -6.90
CA LEU A 31 -17.37 25.76 -6.77
C LEU A 31 -16.99 27.06 -7.49
N SER A 32 -15.71 27.39 -7.54
CA SER A 32 -15.20 28.58 -8.24
C SER A 32 -14.94 28.35 -9.73
N ASN A 33 -15.27 27.18 -10.28
CA ASN A 33 -14.96 26.79 -11.66
C ASN A 33 -13.46 26.99 -12.00
N GLY A 34 -12.57 26.61 -11.08
CA GLY A 34 -11.12 26.71 -11.23
C GLY A 34 -10.53 28.09 -10.94
N ASN A 35 -11.35 29.10 -10.63
CA ASN A 35 -10.86 30.47 -10.40
C ASN A 35 -10.20 30.66 -9.02
N GLN A 36 -10.49 29.78 -8.06
CA GLN A 36 -9.91 29.82 -6.72
C GLN A 36 -9.32 28.45 -6.34
N PRO A 37 -8.18 28.07 -6.95
CA PRO A 37 -7.46 26.88 -6.52
C PRO A 37 -6.94 27.06 -5.09
N ASN A 38 -7.07 26.02 -4.27
CA ASN A 38 -6.65 26.05 -2.88
C ASN A 38 -5.63 24.95 -2.59
N GLY A 39 -4.56 24.97 -3.38
CA GLY A 39 -3.55 23.92 -3.37
C GLY A 39 -2.83 23.79 -2.02
N MET A 40 -2.94 22.63 -1.39
CA MET A 40 -2.32 22.36 -0.09
C MET A 40 -2.08 20.86 0.13
N LEU A 41 -1.17 20.57 1.06
CA LEU A 41 -0.92 19.22 1.55
C LEU A 41 -1.38 19.11 3.01
N ILE A 42 -2.30 18.21 3.28
CA ILE A 42 -2.77 17.87 4.62
C ILE A 42 -2.08 16.57 5.02
N ARG A 43 -1.35 16.56 6.12
CA ARG A 43 -0.72 15.36 6.67
C ARG A 43 -1.44 14.99 7.96
N LEU A 44 -1.84 13.74 8.08
CA LEU A 44 -2.41 13.24 9.33
C LEU A 44 -2.02 11.80 9.62
N GLN A 45 -2.01 11.41 10.89
CA GLN A 45 -1.81 10.02 11.27
C GLN A 45 -3.15 9.29 11.33
N GLY A 46 -3.24 8.14 10.68
CA GLY A 46 -4.44 7.29 10.68
C GLY A 46 -4.05 5.86 10.38
N PHE A 47 -5.00 4.93 10.42
CA PHE A 47 -4.77 3.51 10.11
C PHE A 47 -3.85 2.73 11.06
N GLY A 48 -4.25 1.49 11.32
CA GLY A 48 -3.50 0.54 12.14
C GLY A 48 -3.89 0.57 13.61
N THR A 49 -3.32 -0.36 14.37
CA THR A 49 -3.48 -0.44 15.82
C THR A 49 -2.59 0.62 16.46
N GLY A 50 -3.19 1.68 17.00
CA GLY A 50 -2.49 2.60 17.89
C GLY A 50 -1.99 1.88 19.14
N LEU A 51 -0.86 2.33 19.69
CA LEU A 51 -0.30 1.78 20.93
C LEU A 51 -1.11 2.22 22.17
N PHE A 52 -1.72 3.40 22.11
CA PHE A 52 -2.48 4.01 23.21
C PHE A 52 -3.63 4.86 22.66
N GLY A 53 -4.58 5.25 23.53
CA GLY A 53 -5.46 6.39 23.25
C GLY A 53 -6.83 6.12 22.61
N GLY A 54 -7.27 4.86 22.55
CA GLY A 54 -8.65 4.48 22.19
C GLY A 54 -9.11 5.05 20.83
N ASN A 55 -10.37 5.47 20.73
CA ASN A 55 -10.93 6.02 19.49
C ASN A 55 -10.15 7.23 18.94
N PHE A 56 -9.50 8.03 19.78
CA PHE A 56 -8.77 9.24 19.34
C PHE A 56 -7.47 8.95 18.57
N HIS A 57 -6.92 7.75 18.72
CA HIS A 57 -5.61 7.36 18.17
C HIS A 57 -5.70 6.12 17.28
N THR A 58 -6.90 5.52 17.18
CA THR A 58 -7.19 4.34 16.35
C THR A 58 -8.31 4.60 15.35
N HIS A 59 -8.70 5.86 15.18
CA HIS A 59 -9.73 6.26 14.22
C HIS A 59 -9.25 5.98 12.79
N ASN A 60 -9.99 5.12 12.10
CA ASN A 60 -9.67 4.68 10.74
C ASN A 60 -10.73 5.10 9.72
N SER A 61 -11.72 5.90 10.13
CA SER A 61 -12.64 6.52 9.18
C SER A 61 -11.99 7.77 8.61
N LEU A 62 -11.94 7.86 7.29
CA LEU A 62 -11.46 9.03 6.56
C LEU A 62 -12.56 9.53 5.65
N ASN A 63 -12.62 10.84 5.50
CA ASN A 63 -13.52 11.49 4.56
C ASN A 63 -12.86 11.62 3.19
N PHE A 64 -13.56 11.22 2.14
CA PHE A 64 -13.12 11.29 0.74
C PHE A 64 -14.01 12.22 -0.12
N PRO A 65 -14.12 13.52 0.21
CA PRO A 65 -14.90 14.45 -0.62
C PRO A 65 -14.33 14.51 -2.05
N PRO A 66 -15.18 14.67 -3.08
CA PRO A 66 -14.72 14.88 -4.45
C PRO A 66 -13.76 16.07 -4.54
N GLY A 67 -12.66 15.89 -5.28
CA GLY A 67 -11.61 16.91 -5.42
C GLY A 67 -10.41 16.70 -4.49
N LEU A 68 -10.49 15.79 -3.52
CA LEU A 68 -9.38 15.42 -2.65
C LEU A 68 -8.59 14.22 -3.20
N ASP A 69 -7.28 14.35 -3.30
CA ASP A 69 -6.40 13.19 -3.44
C ASP A 69 -6.04 12.65 -2.08
N VAL A 70 -6.26 11.36 -1.83
CA VAL A 70 -5.80 10.71 -0.59
C VAL A 70 -4.77 9.66 -0.90
N VAL A 71 -3.66 9.68 -0.15
CA VAL A 71 -2.60 8.70 -0.27
C VAL A 71 -2.22 8.10 1.09
N CYS A 72 -1.77 6.85 1.09
CA CYS A 72 -1.19 6.16 2.25
C CYS A 72 0.00 5.30 1.79
N TYR A 73 1.21 5.68 2.20
CA TYR A 73 2.43 4.98 1.79
C TYR A 73 2.80 3.87 2.78
N SER A 74 3.33 2.77 2.24
CA SER A 74 3.63 1.55 3.01
C SER A 74 5.06 1.43 3.52
N ASN A 75 5.95 2.34 3.11
CA ASN A 75 7.34 2.39 3.57
C ASN A 75 7.93 3.80 3.38
N GLY A 76 9.10 4.05 3.98
CA GLY A 76 9.74 5.37 3.97
C GLY A 76 10.25 5.83 2.61
N SER A 77 10.73 4.91 1.76
CA SER A 77 11.22 5.25 0.42
C SER A 77 10.08 5.76 -0.47
N ASP A 78 8.95 5.04 -0.47
CA ASP A 78 7.77 5.39 -1.25
C ASP A 78 7.11 6.64 -0.72
N TYR A 79 7.12 6.83 0.61
CA TYR A 79 6.67 8.05 1.26
C TYR A 79 7.41 9.29 0.72
N VAL A 80 8.75 9.26 0.66
CA VAL A 80 9.55 10.38 0.15
C VAL A 80 9.25 10.66 -1.32
N ARG A 81 9.21 9.61 -2.16
CA ARG A 81 8.95 9.74 -3.60
C ARG A 81 7.55 10.28 -3.87
N GLY A 82 6.56 9.80 -3.14
CA GLY A 82 5.18 10.24 -3.29
C GLY A 82 4.95 11.64 -2.75
N TRP A 83 5.59 12.02 -1.64
CA TRP A 83 5.52 13.38 -1.10
C TRP A 83 6.02 14.44 -2.09
N ARG A 84 7.07 14.16 -2.85
CA ARG A 84 7.56 15.06 -3.90
C ARG A 84 6.48 15.33 -4.95
N TYR A 85 5.81 14.28 -5.40
CA TYR A 85 4.70 14.41 -6.35
C TYR A 85 3.51 15.16 -5.72
N ASN A 86 3.14 14.82 -4.47
CA ASN A 86 2.05 15.48 -3.75
C ASN A 86 2.26 17.00 -3.62
N ILE A 87 3.48 17.44 -3.31
CA ILE A 87 3.83 18.86 -3.26
C ILE A 87 3.69 19.50 -4.64
N GLN A 88 4.07 18.82 -5.72
CA GLN A 88 3.87 19.30 -7.08
C GLN A 88 2.38 19.43 -7.42
N GLN A 89 1.55 18.46 -7.04
CA GLN A 89 0.11 18.51 -7.21
C GLN A 89 -0.53 19.66 -6.42
N ALA A 90 -0.07 19.89 -5.18
CA ALA A 90 -0.51 21.00 -4.36
C ALA A 90 -0.09 22.36 -4.96
N LYS A 91 1.13 22.49 -5.51
CA LYS A 91 1.53 23.67 -6.30
C LYS A 91 0.63 23.90 -7.51
N GLY A 92 0.09 22.83 -8.10
CA GLY A 92 -0.89 22.87 -9.19
C GLY A 92 -2.32 23.19 -8.75
N GLY A 93 -2.55 23.50 -7.46
CA GLY A 93 -3.87 23.88 -6.96
C GLY A 93 -4.73 22.75 -6.38
N ARG A 94 -4.20 21.52 -6.31
CA ARG A 94 -4.92 20.35 -5.77
C ARG A 94 -4.80 20.28 -4.25
N VAL A 95 -5.83 19.79 -3.58
CA VAL A 95 -5.72 19.41 -2.17
C VAL A 95 -5.34 17.94 -2.11
N VAL A 96 -4.25 17.65 -1.40
CA VAL A 96 -3.75 16.28 -1.20
C VAL A 96 -3.73 15.98 0.29
N MET A 97 -4.22 14.82 0.70
CA MET A 97 -4.14 14.31 2.06
C MET A 97 -3.20 13.09 2.12
N SER A 98 -2.08 13.22 2.83
CA SER A 98 -1.20 12.11 3.19
C SER A 98 -1.64 11.53 4.52
N VAL A 99 -1.99 10.24 4.50
CA VAL A 99 -2.38 9.49 5.69
C VAL A 99 -1.23 8.59 6.08
N ASP A 100 -0.60 8.93 7.18
CA ASP A 100 0.55 8.20 7.69
C ASP A 100 0.05 7.07 8.57
N CYS A 101 0.41 5.83 8.25
CA CYS A 101 -0.02 4.68 9.03
C CYS A 101 0.58 4.71 10.44
N THR A 102 -0.25 4.87 11.49
CA THR A 102 0.19 4.96 12.89
C THR A 102 1.07 3.77 13.30
N LYS A 103 0.68 2.54 12.90
CA LYS A 103 1.47 1.34 13.21
C LYS A 103 2.85 1.37 12.54
N LEU A 104 2.95 1.84 11.30
CA LEU A 104 4.23 1.94 10.60
C LEU A 104 5.10 3.08 11.16
N LEU A 105 4.52 4.23 11.49
CA LEU A 105 5.25 5.33 12.12
C LEU A 105 5.87 4.91 13.46
N ASN A 106 5.14 4.13 14.25
CA ASN A 106 5.64 3.64 15.54
C ASN A 106 6.77 2.62 15.39
N GLN A 107 6.90 1.93 14.25
CA GLN A 107 8.02 1.01 14.01
C GLN A 107 9.37 1.73 13.88
N ARG A 108 9.36 3.03 13.58
CA ARG A 108 10.56 3.87 13.38
C ARG A 108 11.38 4.13 14.65
N HIS A 109 10.77 4.03 15.84
CA HIS A 109 11.30 4.74 17.01
C HIS A 109 11.39 3.94 18.33
N VAL A 110 11.25 2.61 18.33
CA VAL A 110 11.21 1.85 19.60
C VAL A 110 12.40 0.93 19.86
N PHE A 111 13.42 0.94 19.01
CA PHE A 111 14.58 0.05 19.15
C PHE A 111 15.86 0.85 19.43
N GLU A 112 16.30 0.81 20.70
CA GLU A 112 17.52 1.46 21.17
C GLU A 112 18.78 0.83 20.55
N ASP A 113 18.78 -0.49 20.37
CA ASP A 113 19.89 -1.21 19.74
C ASP A 113 19.92 -1.00 18.23
N MET A 114 21.08 -0.58 17.70
CA MET A 114 21.29 -0.44 16.25
C MET A 114 21.02 -1.75 15.50
N GLY A 115 21.17 -2.90 16.16
CA GLY A 115 20.91 -4.21 15.59
C GLY A 115 19.42 -4.59 15.48
N SER A 116 18.50 -3.85 16.09
CA SER A 116 17.05 -4.13 16.07
C SER A 116 16.22 -3.03 15.40
N ARG A 117 16.86 -1.97 14.89
CA ARG A 117 16.19 -0.96 14.05
C ARG A 117 15.62 -1.61 12.79
N ASP A 118 14.40 -1.22 12.43
CA ASP A 118 13.77 -1.72 11.21
C ASP A 118 14.56 -1.21 10.00
N SER A 119 15.29 -2.10 9.33
CA SER A 119 16.01 -1.73 8.10
C SER A 119 15.07 -1.32 6.95
N LEU A 120 13.75 -1.38 7.19
CA LEU A 120 12.68 -1.04 6.26
C LEU A 120 12.49 0.47 6.08
N LEU A 121 12.75 1.28 7.11
CA LEU A 121 12.81 2.74 7.00
C LEU A 121 14.22 3.26 6.67
N LEU A 122 15.22 2.35 6.68
CA LEU A 122 16.60 2.59 6.28
C LEU A 122 16.88 2.20 4.82
N LEU A 123 15.84 1.99 4.00
CA LEU A 123 16.02 1.89 2.56
C LEU A 123 16.82 3.10 2.05
N PRO A 124 17.69 2.92 1.04
CA PRO A 124 18.43 4.03 0.45
C PRO A 124 17.48 5.16 0.13
N HIS A 125 17.82 6.35 0.62
CA HIS A 125 16.99 7.52 0.39
C HIS A 125 16.86 7.74 -1.13
N PRO A 126 15.64 7.85 -1.68
CA PRO A 126 15.43 8.08 -3.10
C PRO A 126 16.18 9.30 -3.62
N THR A 127 16.75 9.20 -4.83
CA THR A 127 17.41 10.35 -5.47
C THR A 127 16.42 11.49 -5.66
N PRO A 128 16.83 12.78 -5.63
CA PRO A 128 15.90 13.91 -5.69
C PRO A 128 14.93 13.92 -6.88
N SER A 129 15.29 13.29 -8.00
CA SER A 129 14.49 13.20 -9.22
C SER A 129 13.46 12.06 -9.20
N GLU A 130 13.55 11.12 -8.26
CA GLU A 130 12.59 10.03 -8.14
C GLU A 130 11.29 10.49 -7.47
N TYR A 131 10.17 10.14 -8.10
CA TYR A 131 8.84 10.32 -7.53
C TYR A 131 7.91 9.18 -7.97
N ILE A 132 6.82 9.01 -7.24
CA ILE A 132 5.68 8.18 -7.64
C ILE A 132 4.45 9.06 -7.73
N THR A 133 3.66 8.82 -8.76
CA THR A 133 2.43 9.53 -9.08
C THR A 133 1.22 8.84 -8.44
N LEU A 134 0.06 9.50 -8.48
CA LEU A 134 -1.21 8.91 -8.03
C LEU A 134 -1.70 7.75 -8.93
N GLU A 135 -1.06 7.54 -10.08
CA GLU A 135 -1.37 6.44 -11.01
C GLU A 135 -0.47 5.23 -10.80
N ASP A 136 0.59 5.37 -10.00
CA ASP A 136 1.56 4.31 -9.77
C ASP A 136 1.06 3.26 -8.78
N VAL A 137 1.45 2.02 -9.05
CA VAL A 137 1.32 0.89 -8.14
C VAL A 137 2.69 0.25 -7.96
N ILE A 138 2.96 -0.26 -6.76
CA ILE A 138 4.23 -0.92 -6.46
C ILE A 138 3.99 -2.43 -6.36
N LEU A 139 4.87 -3.21 -6.99
CA LEU A 139 4.74 -4.65 -7.05
C LEU A 139 5.81 -5.32 -6.20
N TYR A 140 5.36 -6.30 -5.42
CA TYR A 140 6.22 -7.16 -4.62
C TYR A 140 5.95 -8.61 -5.02
N PRO A 141 6.67 -9.11 -6.05
CA PRO A 141 6.54 -10.49 -6.48
C PRO A 141 7.14 -11.46 -5.46
N SER A 142 6.57 -12.66 -5.31
CA SER A 142 7.28 -13.76 -4.65
C SER A 142 8.48 -14.17 -5.50
N LYS A 143 9.70 -13.86 -5.06
CA LYS A 143 10.90 -14.48 -5.65
C LYS A 143 11.06 -15.87 -5.06
N ARG A 144 11.10 -16.90 -5.91
CA ARG A 144 11.65 -18.19 -5.48
C ARG A 144 13.14 -18.00 -5.27
N SER A 145 13.62 -18.16 -4.03
CA SER A 145 15.05 -18.44 -3.86
C SER A 145 15.29 -19.81 -4.49
N SER A 146 16.33 -19.95 -5.30
CA SER A 146 16.77 -21.24 -5.84
C SER A 146 17.39 -22.16 -4.77
N HIS A 147 17.27 -21.80 -3.49
CA HIS A 147 17.88 -22.45 -2.33
C HIS A 147 16.83 -22.63 -1.23
N THR A 148 15.84 -23.49 -1.46
CA THR A 148 14.99 -24.00 -0.38
C THR A 148 15.60 -25.29 0.17
N GLN A 149 16.27 -25.18 1.32
CA GLN A 149 16.55 -26.35 2.16
C GLN A 149 15.20 -26.85 2.73
N SER A 150 15.05 -28.17 2.84
CA SER A 150 13.86 -28.81 3.42
C SER A 150 13.64 -28.31 4.85
N VAL A 151 12.49 -27.70 5.11
CA VAL A 151 12.12 -27.23 6.45
C VAL A 151 11.28 -28.31 7.14
N ASP A 152 11.50 -28.49 8.44
CA ASP A 152 10.77 -29.41 9.31
C ASP A 152 9.29 -28.98 9.48
N GLU A 153 8.35 -29.89 9.24
CA GLU A 153 6.91 -29.68 9.37
C GLU A 153 6.49 -29.20 10.78
N HIS A 154 7.26 -29.53 11.82
CA HIS A 154 6.99 -29.10 13.19
C HIS A 154 7.24 -27.60 13.43
N PHE A 155 8.13 -26.97 12.64
CA PHE A 155 8.38 -25.54 12.72
C PHE A 155 7.19 -24.74 12.17
N VAL A 156 6.55 -25.26 11.13
CA VAL A 156 5.40 -24.67 10.45
C VAL A 156 4.20 -24.53 11.40
N GLU A 157 3.86 -25.61 12.10
CA GLU A 157 2.73 -25.63 13.03
C GLU A 157 2.95 -24.68 14.21
N LYS A 158 4.19 -24.55 14.68
CA LYS A 158 4.54 -23.61 15.74
C LYS A 158 4.37 -22.16 15.30
N VAL A 159 4.75 -21.79 14.09
CA VAL A 159 4.60 -20.40 13.60
C VAL A 159 3.15 -20.03 13.27
N ILE A 160 2.32 -20.98 12.80
CA ILE A 160 0.89 -20.72 12.56
C ILE A 160 0.14 -20.50 13.89
N CYS A 161 0.49 -21.26 14.92
CA CYS A 161 -0.28 -21.30 16.17
C CYS A 161 0.23 -20.37 17.28
N SER A 162 1.34 -19.65 17.07
CA SER A 162 1.87 -18.70 18.05
C SER A 162 2.06 -17.32 17.44
N ASP A 163 1.84 -16.26 18.23
CA ASP A 163 2.17 -14.86 17.90
C ASP A 163 3.69 -14.64 17.82
N VAL A 164 4.42 -15.57 17.19
CA VAL A 164 5.87 -15.49 17.02
C VAL A 164 6.17 -14.39 16.02
N SER A 165 6.77 -13.31 16.52
CA SER A 165 7.38 -12.28 15.71
C SER A 165 8.52 -12.90 14.90
N VAL A 166 8.30 -13.07 13.59
CA VAL A 166 9.38 -13.39 12.65
C VAL A 166 10.36 -12.22 12.66
N ASP A 167 11.65 -12.50 12.88
CA ASP A 167 12.70 -11.48 12.87
C ASP A 167 12.71 -10.75 11.51
N ASN A 168 12.53 -9.42 11.56
CA ASN A 168 12.39 -8.58 10.38
C ASN A 168 13.64 -8.58 9.48
N LYS A 169 14.80 -9.04 9.96
CA LYS A 169 16.06 -9.09 9.20
C LYS A 169 16.00 -9.99 7.96
N THR A 170 15.25 -11.10 8.00
CA THR A 170 15.17 -12.04 6.87
C THR A 170 14.28 -11.53 5.72
N ILE A 171 13.52 -10.45 5.93
CA ILE A 171 12.52 -9.93 4.97
C ILE A 171 13.14 -8.93 3.97
N VAL A 172 14.36 -8.46 4.23
CA VAL A 172 14.86 -7.18 3.68
C VAL A 172 15.29 -7.21 2.20
N GLU A 173 15.48 -8.37 1.56
CA GLU A 173 16.09 -8.42 0.21
C GLU A 173 15.14 -8.62 -0.99
N ASN A 174 13.82 -8.58 -0.77
CA ASN A 174 12.87 -8.54 -1.90
C ASN A 174 12.69 -7.09 -2.38
N HIS A 175 13.58 -6.67 -3.30
CA HIS A 175 13.52 -5.37 -3.97
C HIS A 175 12.14 -5.14 -4.61
N ALA A 176 11.50 -4.03 -4.25
CA ALA A 176 10.32 -3.52 -4.93
C ALA A 176 10.67 -3.20 -6.39
N SER A 177 9.85 -3.66 -7.34
CA SER A 177 9.96 -3.23 -8.73
C SER A 177 8.88 -2.19 -9.02
N TYR A 178 9.28 -1.02 -9.50
CA TYR A 178 8.35 -0.02 -9.99
C TYR A 178 7.82 -0.45 -11.35
N SER A 179 6.51 -0.49 -11.46
CA SER A 179 5.87 -0.94 -12.68
C SER A 179 5.89 0.15 -13.75
N SER A 180 6.78 0.02 -14.73
CA SER A 180 6.43 0.42 -16.08
C SER A 180 5.41 -0.58 -16.66
N ASN A 181 4.56 -0.17 -17.60
CA ASN A 181 3.60 -1.09 -18.24
C ASN A 181 4.29 -2.29 -18.93
N ALA A 182 5.58 -2.17 -19.28
CA ALA A 182 6.37 -3.24 -19.87
C ALA A 182 6.74 -4.33 -18.85
N ASP A 183 7.04 -3.96 -17.60
CA ASP A 183 7.46 -4.89 -16.54
C ASP A 183 6.30 -5.74 -16.01
N LEU A 184 5.08 -5.21 -16.03
CA LEU A 184 3.89 -5.97 -15.68
C LEU A 184 3.60 -7.06 -16.70
N ARG A 185 3.59 -6.68 -17.98
CA ARG A 185 3.31 -7.63 -19.06
C ARG A 185 4.34 -8.75 -19.07
N SER A 186 5.62 -8.47 -18.83
CA SER A 186 6.63 -9.53 -18.75
C SER A 186 6.35 -10.50 -17.60
N TYR A 187 5.88 -10.01 -16.44
CA TYR A 187 5.53 -10.86 -15.30
C TYR A 187 4.36 -11.82 -15.57
N PHE A 188 3.35 -11.40 -16.35
CA PHE A 188 2.20 -12.24 -16.71
C PHE A 188 2.36 -12.99 -18.03
N ASN A 189 3.18 -12.49 -18.96
CA ASN A 189 3.38 -13.07 -20.30
C ASN A 189 4.56 -14.04 -20.35
N THR A 190 5.22 -14.38 -19.23
CA THR A 190 6.05 -15.60 -19.17
C THR A 190 5.13 -16.82 -19.31
N SER A 191 4.82 -17.11 -20.57
CA SER A 191 3.83 -18.01 -21.15
C SER A 191 4.01 -19.49 -20.84
N THR A 192 4.91 -19.83 -19.93
CA THR A 192 5.18 -21.21 -19.50
C THR A 192 4.63 -21.55 -18.12
N ASN A 193 4.23 -20.56 -17.31
CA ASN A 193 3.64 -20.83 -16.01
C ASN A 193 2.12 -21.06 -16.13
N SER A 194 1.74 -22.33 -16.20
CA SER A 194 0.34 -22.78 -16.16
C SER A 194 -0.34 -22.60 -14.80
N LYS A 195 0.41 -22.16 -13.78
CA LYS A 195 -0.01 -22.17 -12.38
C LYS A 195 -0.81 -20.91 -12.01
N PRO A 196 -1.79 -21.01 -11.10
CA PRO A 196 -2.61 -19.88 -10.69
C PRO A 196 -1.85 -18.92 -9.74
N TYR A 197 -2.19 -17.64 -9.87
CA TYR A 197 -1.70 -16.47 -9.15
C TYR A 197 -2.76 -15.94 -8.19
N VAL A 198 -2.34 -15.58 -6.99
CA VAL A 198 -3.13 -14.74 -6.07
C VAL A 198 -2.51 -13.35 -6.03
N CYS A 199 -3.29 -12.34 -6.41
CA CYS A 199 -2.91 -10.93 -6.34
C CYS A 199 -3.54 -10.31 -5.10
N ILE A 200 -2.72 -9.86 -4.15
CA ILE A 200 -3.15 -9.19 -2.92
C ILE A 200 -3.01 -7.69 -3.14
N VAL A 201 -4.11 -6.96 -3.27
CA VAL A 201 -4.11 -5.50 -3.41
C VAL A 201 -4.37 -4.86 -2.06
N THR A 202 -3.44 -4.02 -1.62
CA THR A 202 -3.49 -3.40 -0.29
C THR A 202 -2.67 -2.11 -0.26
N TYR A 203 -2.56 -1.48 0.91
CA TYR A 203 -1.86 -0.21 1.14
C TYR A 203 -1.49 -0.08 2.62
N GLY A 204 -0.73 0.96 2.98
CA GLY A 204 -0.31 1.22 4.36
C GLY A 204 0.33 -0.01 5.01
N VAL A 205 -0.11 -0.37 6.23
CA VAL A 205 0.40 -1.54 6.97
C VAL A 205 -0.01 -2.89 6.38
N GLY A 206 -1.00 -2.93 5.48
CA GLY A 206 -1.42 -4.16 4.82
C GLY A 206 -0.33 -4.71 3.90
N VAL A 207 0.50 -3.84 3.32
CA VAL A 207 1.62 -4.24 2.45
C VAL A 207 2.70 -5.01 3.21
N PRO A 208 3.32 -4.48 4.28
CA PRO A 208 4.30 -5.24 5.04
C PRO A 208 3.70 -6.50 5.67
N LEU A 209 2.43 -6.49 6.08
CA LEU A 209 1.75 -7.70 6.55
C LEU A 209 1.61 -8.74 5.43
N ALA A 210 1.12 -8.35 4.26
CA ALA A 210 1.00 -9.23 3.09
C ALA A 210 2.37 -9.74 2.62
N ARG A 211 3.44 -8.95 2.79
CA ARG A 211 4.82 -9.36 2.50
C ARG A 211 5.41 -10.29 3.56
N GLN A 212 5.12 -10.07 4.84
CA GLN A 212 5.49 -10.99 5.92
C GLN A 212 4.81 -12.34 5.71
N VAL A 213 3.51 -12.30 5.41
CA VAL A 213 2.73 -13.43 4.93
C VAL A 213 3.43 -14.02 3.72
N LEU A 214 3.80 -13.28 2.68
CA LEU A 214 4.53 -13.80 1.51
C LEU A 214 5.81 -14.56 1.87
N THR A 215 6.66 -13.97 2.71
CA THR A 215 7.91 -14.58 3.16
C THR A 215 7.64 -15.86 3.93
N LEU A 216 6.73 -15.81 4.90
CA LEU A 216 6.33 -16.98 5.68
C LEU A 216 5.60 -18.01 4.82
N PHE A 217 4.84 -17.57 3.82
CA PHE A 217 4.09 -18.38 2.85
C PHE A 217 5.01 -19.08 1.87
N LEU A 218 6.13 -18.47 1.48
CA LEU A 218 7.16 -19.18 0.72
C LEU A 218 7.73 -20.37 1.53
N PHE A 219 7.75 -20.28 2.85
CA PHE A 219 8.17 -21.39 3.73
C PHE A 219 7.05 -22.40 4.04
N ILE A 220 5.84 -21.92 4.33
CA ILE A 220 4.71 -22.74 4.86
C ILE A 220 3.64 -23.01 3.81
N ALA A 221 3.29 -21.97 3.05
CA ALA A 221 2.13 -21.99 2.19
C ALA A 221 2.42 -22.55 0.81
N GLN A 222 3.68 -22.69 0.38
CA GLN A 222 3.95 -23.45 -0.83
C GLN A 222 3.48 -24.91 -0.65
N GLU A 223 3.61 -25.48 0.54
CA GLU A 223 2.98 -26.74 0.91
C GLU A 223 1.46 -26.61 0.91
N VAL A 224 0.88 -25.72 1.72
CA VAL A 224 -0.58 -25.66 1.92
C VAL A 224 -1.33 -25.10 0.71
N LEU A 225 -0.96 -23.93 0.17
CA LEU A 225 -1.60 -23.35 -1.00
C LEU A 225 -1.37 -24.17 -2.26
N CYS A 226 -0.17 -24.69 -2.54
CA CYS A 226 0.00 -25.52 -3.74
C CYS A 226 -0.73 -26.85 -3.59
N LYS A 227 -0.61 -27.55 -2.45
CA LYS A 227 -1.26 -28.86 -2.27
C LYS A 227 -2.77 -28.77 -2.10
N LYS A 228 -3.27 -27.79 -1.34
CA LYS A 228 -4.70 -27.66 -1.00
C LYS A 228 -5.49 -26.82 -1.99
N TYR A 229 -4.89 -25.76 -2.54
CA TYR A 229 -5.61 -24.78 -3.37
C TYR A 229 -5.00 -24.57 -4.77
N GLY A 230 -3.86 -25.19 -5.08
CA GLY A 230 -3.18 -25.08 -6.36
C GLY A 230 -2.41 -23.77 -6.63
N TYR A 231 -2.37 -22.79 -5.72
CA TYR A 231 -1.68 -21.50 -5.97
C TYR A 231 -0.18 -21.60 -5.79
N GLU A 232 0.58 -21.14 -6.79
CA GLU A 232 2.05 -21.17 -6.76
C GLU A 232 2.72 -19.82 -6.71
N ASN A 233 1.99 -18.77 -7.11
CA ASN A 233 2.53 -17.43 -7.20
C ASN A 233 1.63 -16.48 -6.43
N VAL A 234 2.25 -15.65 -5.60
CA VAL A 234 1.54 -14.59 -4.88
C VAL A 234 2.21 -13.27 -5.24
N LEU A 235 1.39 -12.30 -5.63
CA LEU A 235 1.82 -10.95 -5.99
C LEU A 235 1.17 -9.98 -5.01
N VAL A 236 1.97 -9.24 -4.25
CA VAL A 236 1.43 -8.13 -3.46
C VAL A 236 1.52 -6.86 -4.29
N ILE A 237 0.40 -6.16 -4.41
CA ILE A 237 0.24 -4.91 -5.15
C ILE A 237 -0.08 -3.82 -4.12
N ASP A 238 0.83 -2.88 -3.97
CA ASP A 238 0.65 -1.69 -3.14
C ASP A 238 0.04 -0.57 -3.98
N THR A 239 -1.05 -0.02 -3.46
CA THR A 239 -1.88 1.02 -4.08
C THR A 239 -1.93 2.24 -3.17
N PRO A 240 -0.91 3.13 -3.22
CA PRO A 240 -0.86 4.24 -2.27
C PRO A 240 -2.03 5.20 -2.41
N CYS A 241 -2.59 5.39 -3.60
CA CYS A 241 -3.74 6.28 -3.80
C CYS A 241 -5.05 5.60 -3.38
N LEU A 242 -5.73 6.21 -2.41
CA LEU A 242 -6.98 5.71 -1.84
C LEU A 242 -8.20 6.38 -2.46
N SER A 243 -8.12 7.66 -2.84
CA SER A 243 -9.28 8.41 -3.33
C SER A 243 -9.76 8.00 -4.73
N LYS A 244 -8.96 7.22 -5.48
CA LYS A 244 -9.30 6.71 -6.81
C LYS A 244 -8.55 5.42 -7.11
N ILE A 245 -9.11 4.61 -8.00
CA ILE A 245 -8.40 3.45 -8.57
C ILE A 245 -7.33 3.93 -9.56
N PRO A 246 -6.03 3.65 -9.35
CA PRO A 246 -4.96 4.01 -10.28
C PRO A 246 -5.17 3.38 -11.66
N ASN A 247 -4.93 4.12 -12.74
CA ASN A 247 -5.08 3.60 -14.10
C ASN A 247 -4.11 2.45 -14.39
N LYS A 248 -2.90 2.45 -13.81
CA LYS A 248 -1.98 1.31 -13.95
C LYS A 248 -2.54 0.04 -13.31
N LEU A 249 -3.32 0.15 -12.23
CA LEU A 249 -4.02 -1.00 -11.64
C LEU A 249 -5.12 -1.52 -12.56
N LYS A 250 -5.88 -0.62 -13.21
CA LYS A 250 -6.90 -1.00 -14.19
C LYS A 250 -6.28 -1.72 -15.39
N GLN A 251 -5.22 -1.13 -15.96
CA GLN A 251 -4.47 -1.69 -17.09
C GLN A 251 -3.88 -3.06 -16.75
N LEU A 252 -3.39 -3.21 -15.51
CA LEU A 252 -2.95 -4.49 -14.98
C LEU A 252 -4.06 -5.54 -15.03
N PHE A 253 -5.23 -5.27 -14.46
CA PHE A 253 -6.33 -6.23 -14.47
C PHE A 253 -6.94 -6.46 -15.85
N GLU A 254 -7.00 -5.45 -16.71
CA GLU A 254 -7.42 -5.60 -18.10
C GLU A 254 -6.47 -6.51 -18.89
N SER A 255 -5.17 -6.40 -18.66
CA SER A 255 -4.17 -7.27 -19.31
C SER A 255 -4.35 -8.75 -18.96
N VAL A 256 -4.87 -9.03 -17.76
CA VAL A 256 -5.22 -10.37 -17.28
C VAL A 256 -6.56 -10.84 -17.86
N LYS A 257 -7.57 -9.95 -17.97
CA LYS A 257 -8.90 -10.29 -18.52
C LYS A 257 -8.89 -10.56 -20.03
N ASN A 258 -8.06 -9.84 -20.79
CA ASN A 258 -8.12 -9.84 -22.26
C ASN A 258 -7.59 -11.12 -22.94
N GLN A 259 -7.17 -12.15 -22.20
CA GLN A 259 -6.62 -13.36 -22.80
C GLN A 259 -7.68 -14.35 -23.33
N LYS A 260 -8.93 -14.36 -22.83
CA LYS A 260 -10.01 -15.24 -23.37
C LYS A 260 -11.41 -14.65 -23.24
N ALA A 261 -11.97 -14.15 -24.34
CA ALA A 261 -13.42 -13.97 -24.58
C ALA A 261 -14.25 -13.32 -23.43
N GLY A 262 -13.69 -12.33 -22.74
CA GLY A 262 -14.39 -11.60 -21.66
C GLY A 262 -14.61 -12.39 -20.37
N LYS A 263 -14.04 -13.60 -20.25
CA LYS A 263 -14.05 -14.37 -18.99
C LYS A 263 -12.74 -14.12 -18.25
N SER A 264 -12.83 -13.86 -16.94
CA SER A 264 -11.66 -13.80 -16.07
C SER A 264 -10.86 -15.10 -16.19
N ASP A 265 -9.56 -15.00 -16.42
CA ASP A 265 -8.68 -16.17 -16.39
C ASP A 265 -8.76 -16.79 -14.99
N PRO A 266 -9.26 -18.04 -14.84
CA PRO A 266 -9.44 -18.67 -13.54
C PRO A 266 -8.12 -18.86 -12.79
N ARG A 267 -6.98 -18.67 -13.47
CA ARG A 267 -5.67 -18.66 -12.86
C ARG A 267 -5.42 -17.42 -12.02
N PHE A 268 -6.19 -16.35 -12.14
CA PHE A 268 -5.95 -15.11 -11.39
C PHE A 268 -7.06 -14.87 -10.38
N GLN A 269 -6.68 -14.86 -9.11
CA GLN A 269 -7.55 -14.43 -8.03
C GLN A 269 -7.05 -13.11 -7.48
N ILE A 270 -7.98 -12.17 -7.32
CA ILE A 270 -7.69 -10.84 -6.78
C ILE A 270 -8.32 -10.77 -5.40
N MET A 271 -7.50 -10.47 -4.40
CA MET A 271 -7.92 -10.24 -3.03
C MET A 271 -7.64 -8.77 -2.68
N PHE A 272 -8.69 -8.00 -2.46
CA PHE A 272 -8.58 -6.65 -1.92
C PHE A 272 -8.49 -6.74 -0.40
N ALA A 273 -7.28 -6.60 0.14
CA ALA A 273 -7.03 -6.65 1.57
C ALA A 273 -7.06 -5.22 2.13
N ASP A 274 -8.27 -4.77 2.48
CA ASP A 274 -8.48 -3.49 3.12
C ASP A 274 -8.08 -3.55 4.61
N MET A 275 -7.35 -2.53 5.05
CA MET A 275 -6.93 -2.37 6.45
C MET A 275 -7.86 -1.44 7.24
N CYS A 276 -8.83 -0.79 6.59
CA CYS A 276 -9.86 -0.01 7.28
C CYS A 276 -10.81 -0.93 8.05
N LYS A 277 -11.19 -0.50 9.26
CA LYS A 277 -11.99 -1.33 10.18
C LYS A 277 -13.45 -1.50 9.77
N GLU A 278 -13.96 -0.74 8.80
CA GLU A 278 -15.39 -0.74 8.47
C GLU A 278 -15.61 -0.36 6.99
N MET A 279 -15.79 -1.36 6.13
CA MET A 279 -16.48 -1.40 4.80
C MET A 279 -16.44 -0.23 3.80
N ASN A 280 -15.75 0.88 4.08
CA ASN A 280 -15.69 2.09 3.26
C ASN A 280 -14.49 2.07 2.29
N ALA A 281 -13.99 0.88 1.94
CA ALA A 281 -12.92 0.73 0.97
C ALA A 281 -13.44 1.17 -0.42
N PRO A 282 -12.82 2.15 -1.08
CA PRO A 282 -13.15 2.49 -2.47
C PRO A 282 -12.90 1.32 -3.44
N LEU A 283 -12.10 0.34 -3.02
CA LEU A 283 -11.80 -0.89 -3.77
C LEU A 283 -12.91 -1.95 -3.73
N ASN A 284 -13.89 -1.83 -2.82
CA ASN A 284 -15.00 -2.80 -2.74
C ASN A 284 -15.88 -2.80 -4.01
N ASN A 285 -15.86 -1.72 -4.79
CA ASN A 285 -16.60 -1.63 -6.06
C ASN A 285 -15.99 -2.47 -7.21
N PHE A 286 -14.85 -3.14 -6.98
CA PHE A 286 -14.16 -3.95 -8.00
C PHE A 286 -14.39 -5.47 -7.88
N ALA A 287 -14.93 -5.93 -6.75
CA ALA A 287 -15.30 -7.34 -6.52
C ALA A 287 -16.70 -7.62 -7.09
#